data_AF-A0A5Q4E7W0-F1
#
_entry.id   AF-A0A5Q4E7W0-F1
#
_cell.length_a   1.000
_cell.length_b   1.000
_cell.length_c   1.000
_cell.angle_alpha   90.00
_cell.angle_beta   90.00
_cell.angle_gamma   90.00
#
_symmetry.space_group_name_H-M   'P 1'
#
loop_
_entity.id
_entity.type
_entity.pdbx_description
1 polymer ?
#
loop_
_entity_poly.entity_id
_entity_poly.type
_entity_poly.pdbx_seq_one_letter_code
_entity_poly.pdbx_strand_id
1 'polypeptide(L)' 'QWLSTSHFVLGFFFLIGHLWHAGRARAAEAGFEKGIDRESEPVLAMTDLD' A
#
# COMPACT_ATOMS: atom_id res chain seq x y z
N GLN A 1 -2.67 -21.40 25.59
CA GLN A 1 -3.78 -20.63 24.99
C GLN A 1 -3.49 -19.12 24.97
N TRP A 2 -3.41 -18.43 26.11
CA TRP A 2 -3.23 -16.96 26.19
C TRP A 2 -2.03 -16.39 25.41
N LEU A 3 -0.86 -17.03 25.48
CA LEU A 3 0.33 -16.56 24.77
C LEU A 3 0.17 -16.72 23.25
N SER A 4 -0.33 -17.87 22.81
CA SER A 4 -0.49 -18.15 21.37
C SER A 4 -1.50 -17.21 20.71
N THR A 5 -2.63 -16.93 21.36
CA THR A 5 -3.65 -16.05 20.80
C THR A 5 -3.17 -14.60 20.78
N SER A 6 -2.48 -14.13 21.83
CA SER A 6 -1.92 -12.76 21.83
C SER A 6 -0.86 -12.56 20.74
N HIS A 7 0.02 -13.53 20.53
CA HIS A 7 1.08 -13.44 19.52
C HIS A 7 0.52 -13.50 18.09
N PHE A 8 -0.51 -14.31 17.85
CA PHE A 8 -1.16 -14.36 16.55
C PHE A 8 -1.83 -13.02 16.20
N VAL A 9 -2.57 -12.44 17.13
CA VAL A 9 -3.23 -11.13 16.93
C VAL A 9 -2.19 -10.04 16.69
N LEU A 10 -1.14 -9.97 17.50
CA LEU A 10 -0.06 -8.98 17.32
C LEU A 10 0.65 -9.18 15.98
N GLY A 11 1.06 -10.41 15.64
CA GLY A 11 1.73 -10.72 14.38
C GLY A 11 0.91 -10.35 13.15
N PHE A 12 -0.40 -10.58 13.19
CA PHE A 12 -1.31 -10.17 12.13
C PHE A 12 -1.37 -8.64 11.96
N PHE A 13 -1.46 -7.89 13.05
CA PHE A 13 -1.42 -6.42 12.97
C PHE A 13 -0.07 -5.87 12.54
N PHE A 14 1.04 -6.53 12.89
CA PHE A 14 2.36 -6.19 12.34
C PHE A 14 2.41 -6.39 10.82
N LEU A 15 1.79 -7.44 10.29
CA LEU A 15 1.69 -7.65 8.85
C LEU A 15 0.85 -6.54 8.17
N ILE A 16 -0.30 -6.18 8.74
CA ILE A 16 -1.12 -5.06 8.23
C ILE A 16 -0.30 -3.77 8.22
N GLY A 17 0.35 -3.45 9.34
CA GLY A 17 1.21 -2.27 9.47
C GLY A 17 2.35 -2.29 8.45
N HIS A 18 2.99 -3.44 8.25
CA HIS A 18 4.04 -3.61 7.27
C HIS A 18 3.55 -3.30 5.86
N LEU A 19 2.44 -3.89 5.42
CA LEU A 19 1.88 -3.66 4.07
C LEU A 19 1.50 -2.19 3.87
N TRP A 20 0.86 -1.58 4.86
CA TRP A 20 0.50 -0.16 4.82
C TRP A 20 1.73 0.75 4.68
N HIS A 21 2.74 0.55 5.53
CA HIS A 21 3.95 1.38 5.53
C HIS A 21 4.82 1.13 4.30
N ALA A 22 4.98 -0.12 3.86
CA ALA A 22 5.74 -0.46 2.67
C ALA A 22 5.10 0.13 1.40
N GLY A 23 3.77 0.01 1.27
CA GLY A 23 3.01 0.60 0.16
C GLY A 23 3.14 2.13 0.13
N ARG A 24 2.92 2.79 1.27
CA ARG A 24 3.08 4.25 1.39
C ARG A 24 4.52 4.70 1.10
N ALA A 25 5.52 3.99 1.62
CA ALA A 25 6.93 4.33 1.38
C ALA A 25 7.28 4.26 -0.10
N ARG A 26 6.82 3.21 -0.80
CA ARG A 26 7.01 3.10 -2.26
C ARG A 26 6.28 4.20 -3.02
N ALA A 27 5.03 4.50 -2.68
CA ALA A 27 4.27 5.57 -3.32
C ALA A 27 4.92 6.95 -3.12
N ALA A 28 5.54 7.18 -1.95
CA ALA A 28 6.22 8.43 -1.63
C ALA A 28 7.55 8.57 -2.39
N GLU A 29 8.31 7.48 -2.51
CA GLU A 29 9.53 7.46 -3.33
C GLU A 29 9.22 7.74 -4.81
N ALA A 30 8.13 7.14 -5.32
CA ALA A 30 7.64 7.38 -6.68
C ALA A 30 6.84 8.70 -6.85
N GLY A 31 6.59 9.46 -5.77
CA GLY A 31 6.02 10.81 -5.81
C GLY A 31 4.50 10.93 -6.02
N PHE A 32 3.72 9.85 -5.86
CA PHE A 32 2.26 9.87 -6.04
C PHE A 32 1.47 9.56 -4.75
N GLU A 33 2.12 9.61 -3.58
CA GLU A 33 1.49 9.30 -2.29
C GLU A 33 0.38 10.30 -1.89
N LYS A 34 0.37 11.48 -2.51
CA LYS A 34 -0.62 12.55 -2.27
C LYS A 34 -1.75 12.58 -3.30
N GLY A 35 -1.76 11.65 -4.25
CA GLY A 35 -2.75 11.57 -5.32
C GLY A 35 -2.14 11.65 -6.71
N ILE A 36 -3.01 11.57 -7.71
CA ILE A 36 -2.66 11.58 -9.14
C ILE A 36 -2.56 13.02 -9.63
N ASP A 37 -1.59 13.30 -10.49
CA ASP A 37 -1.53 14.55 -11.24
C ASP A 37 -2.55 14.53 -12.38
N ARG A 38 -3.42 15.56 -12.42
CA ARG A 38 -4.51 15.65 -13.40
C ARG A 38 -4.01 15.96 -14.82
N GLU A 39 -2.83 16.54 -14.96
CA GLU A 39 -2.24 16.84 -16.26
C GLU A 39 -1.39 15.67 -16.80
N SER A 40 -1.02 14.71 -15.93
CA SER A 40 -0.15 13.58 -16.28
C SER A 40 -0.68 12.23 -15.77
N GLU A 41 -2.00 12.01 -15.88
CA GLU A 41 -2.63 10.76 -15.47
C GLU A 41 -2.13 9.57 -16.32
N PRO A 42 -1.40 8.59 -15.74
CA PRO A 42 -0.72 7.55 -16.52
C PRO A 42 -1.65 6.66 -17.34
N VAL A 43 -2.87 6.41 -16.84
CA VAL A 43 -3.84 5.52 -17.50
C VAL A 43 -4.31 6.10 -18.84
N LEU A 44 -4.36 7.42 -18.99
CA LEU A 44 -4.77 8.08 -20.24
C LEU A 44 -3.76 7.90 -21.39
N ALA A 45 -2.52 7.49 -21.09
CA ALA A 45 -1.50 7.20 -22.08
C ALA A 45 -1.41 5.70 -22.45
N MET A 46 -2.19 4.84 -21.78
CA MET A 46 -2.23 3.40 -22.04
C MET A 46 -3.29 3.09 -23.10
N THR A 47 -3.10 1.99 -23.84
CA THR A 47 -4.14 1.48 -24.75
C THR A 47 -5.30 0.89 -23.96
N ASP A 48 -6.51 0.96 -24.53
CA ASP A 48 -7.68 0.26 -23.99
C ASP A 48 -7.42 -1.26 -23.91
N LEU A 49 -8.13 -1.91 -22.99
CA LEU A 49 -7.96 -3.34 -22.73
C LEU A 49 -8.78 -4.23 -23.68
N ASP A 50 -9.73 -3.66 -24.43
CA ASP A 50 -10.67 -4.33 -25.33
C ASP A 50 -10.48 -4.01 -26.83
#